data_AF-A0A1I0R5R0-F1
#
_entry.id   AF-A0A1I0R5R0-F1
#
_cell.length_a   1.000
_cell.length_b   1.000
_cell.length_c   1.000
_cell.angle_alpha   90.00
_cell.angle_beta   90.00
_cell.angle_gamma   90.00
#
_symmetry.space_group_name_H-M   'P 1'
#
loop_
_entity.id
_entity.type
_entity.pdbx_description
1 polymer ?
#
loop_
_entity_poly.entity_id
_entity_poly.type
_entity_poly.pdbx_seq_one_letter_code
_entity_poly.pdbx_strand_id
1 'polypeptide(L)'
;MKDNQIYYFEVGRGQWHGQYSFVINSWKGFRKSTMPLKYKFLVIMMNLVNKIFGISKIRSTITATAEMQEAGIANNDYRVTKFGITLFYSNENYVLNPNGSDVLVKPHERFGPIPFLFREDDEYPAKIHAAGMSSTYYIKLLSDNWIGKYTVAEDKKHVKGVLYNGWATVVEILDKL
;
A
#
# COMPACT_ATOMS: atom_id res chain seq x y z
N MET A 1 -13.76 -11.50 -17.48
CA MET A 1 -13.46 -11.39 -16.03
C MET A 1 -13.86 -10.02 -15.55
N LYS A 2 -14.19 -9.86 -14.27
CA LYS A 2 -14.57 -8.57 -13.69
C LYS A 2 -13.32 -7.74 -13.34
N ASP A 3 -13.46 -6.42 -13.18
CA ASP A 3 -12.33 -5.50 -12.96
C ASP A 3 -11.38 -5.95 -11.85
N ASN A 4 -11.92 -6.35 -10.69
CA ASN A 4 -11.11 -6.82 -9.57
C ASN A 4 -10.37 -8.13 -9.87
N GLN A 5 -10.98 -9.07 -10.58
CA GLN A 5 -10.35 -10.31 -11.01
C GLN A 5 -9.27 -10.06 -12.05
N ILE A 6 -9.52 -9.18 -13.04
CA ILE A 6 -8.49 -8.80 -14.03
C ILE A 6 -7.28 -8.17 -13.32
N TYR A 7 -7.54 -7.25 -12.39
CA TYR A 7 -6.47 -6.62 -11.62
C TYR A 7 -5.64 -7.65 -10.87
N TYR A 8 -6.23 -8.54 -10.06
CA TYR A 8 -5.42 -9.42 -9.22
C TYR A 8 -4.93 -10.71 -9.90
N PHE A 9 -5.63 -11.23 -10.91
CA PHE A 9 -5.28 -12.52 -11.53
C PHE A 9 -4.41 -12.37 -12.76
N GLU A 10 -4.50 -11.24 -13.47
CA GLU A 10 -3.71 -10.98 -14.68
C GLU A 10 -2.67 -9.88 -14.47
N VAL A 11 -3.13 -8.70 -14.06
CA VAL A 11 -2.29 -7.49 -14.06
C VAL A 11 -1.31 -7.51 -12.89
N GLY A 12 -1.83 -7.56 -11.67
CA GLY A 12 -1.11 -7.47 -10.41
C GLY A 12 -0.36 -8.75 -10.04
N ARG A 13 -0.81 -9.93 -10.46
CA ARG A 13 -0.15 -11.21 -10.12
C ARG A 13 1.32 -11.22 -10.56
N GLY A 14 2.22 -11.58 -9.65
CA GLY A 14 3.66 -11.69 -9.92
C GLY A 14 4.51 -10.96 -8.90
N GLN A 15 5.79 -10.78 -9.24
CA GLN A 15 6.74 -10.06 -8.41
C GLN A 15 6.94 -8.64 -8.93
N TRP A 16 7.08 -7.72 -8.00
CA TRP A 16 7.24 -6.30 -8.26
C TRP A 16 8.42 -5.76 -7.45
N HIS A 17 9.16 -4.84 -8.06
CA HIS A 17 10.15 -4.02 -7.39
C HIS A 17 9.82 -2.56 -7.60
N GLY A 18 10.36 -1.69 -6.76
CA GLY A 18 10.09 -0.28 -6.98
C GLY A 18 10.69 0.66 -5.97
N GLN A 19 10.12 1.85 -5.96
CA GLN A 19 10.58 3.01 -5.25
C GLN A 19 9.48 3.58 -4.39
N TYR A 20 9.83 3.89 -3.14
CA TYR A 20 8.97 4.50 -2.15
C TYR A 20 9.55 5.86 -1.75
N SER A 21 8.72 6.90 -1.80
CA SER A 21 9.03 8.21 -1.26
C SER A 21 7.92 8.70 -0.34
N PHE A 22 8.31 9.43 0.70
CA PHE A 22 7.40 9.96 1.71
C PHE A 22 7.74 11.41 2.02
N VAL A 23 6.71 12.26 2.06
CA VAL A 23 6.85 13.68 2.34
C VAL A 23 5.74 14.15 3.27
N ILE A 24 6.11 14.92 4.30
CA ILE A 24 5.17 15.72 5.09
C ILE A 24 4.92 17.04 4.35
N ASN A 25 3.69 17.20 3.85
CA ASN A 25 3.26 18.39 3.09
C ASN A 25 2.84 19.53 4.04
N SER A 26 2.24 19.21 5.19
CA SER A 26 1.74 20.20 6.14
C SER A 26 2.11 19.82 7.58
N TRP A 27 3.14 20.48 8.12
CA TRP A 27 3.52 20.33 9.53
C TRP A 27 2.40 20.74 10.49
N LYS A 28 1.60 21.74 10.13
CA LYS A 28 0.43 22.17 10.92
C LYS A 28 -0.62 21.07 10.96
N GLY A 29 -0.92 20.44 9.81
CA GLY A 29 -1.84 19.30 9.72
C GLY A 29 -1.33 18.10 10.52
N PHE A 30 -0.06 17.75 10.34
CA PHE A 30 0.59 16.64 11.06
C PHE A 30 0.56 16.83 12.59
N ARG A 31 0.83 18.04 13.10
CA ARG A 31 0.75 18.31 14.54
C ARG A 31 -0.67 18.17 15.09
N LYS A 32 -1.67 18.58 14.30
CA LYS A 32 -3.10 18.52 14.65
C LYS A 32 -3.74 17.15 14.47
N SER A 33 -3.06 16.20 13.84
CA SER A 33 -3.62 14.85 13.66
C SER A 33 -3.89 14.18 15.00
N THR A 34 -4.90 13.30 15.01
CA THR A 34 -5.29 12.47 16.15
C THR A 34 -4.32 11.34 16.44
N MET A 35 -3.23 11.24 15.66
CA MET A 35 -2.23 10.19 15.80
C MET A 35 -1.58 10.19 17.20
N PRO A 36 -1.49 9.03 17.87
CA PRO A 36 -0.66 8.84 19.06
C PRO A 36 0.78 9.34 18.87
N LEU A 37 1.40 9.81 19.96
CA LEU A 37 2.75 10.39 19.93
C LEU A 37 3.80 9.42 19.37
N LYS A 38 3.64 8.11 19.63
CA LYS A 38 4.52 7.06 19.09
C LYS A 38 4.54 7.06 17.56
N TYR A 39 3.39 7.25 16.91
CA TYR A 39 3.30 7.33 15.45
C TYR A 39 3.77 8.67 14.92
N LYS A 40 3.56 9.75 15.66
CA LYS A 40 4.18 11.05 15.32
C LYS A 40 5.71 10.94 15.27
N PHE A 41 6.33 10.29 16.27
CA PHE A 41 7.77 10.06 16.26
C PHE A 41 8.21 9.21 15.05
N LEU A 42 7.50 8.11 14.78
CA LEU A 42 7.76 7.26 13.62
C LEU A 42 7.70 8.03 12.29
N VAL A 43 6.66 8.85 12.09
CA VAL A 43 6.49 9.68 10.89
C VAL A 43 7.64 10.67 10.71
N ILE A 44 8.07 11.32 11.81
CA ILE A 44 9.21 12.24 11.78
C ILE A 44 10.47 11.47 11.35
N MET A 45 10.71 10.29 11.93
CA MET A 45 11.83 9.42 11.55
C MET A 45 11.77 8.99 10.08
N MET A 46 10.60 8.57 9.58
CA MET A 46 10.42 8.20 8.16
C MET A 46 10.71 9.38 7.23
N ASN A 47 10.21 10.58 7.56
CA ASN A 47 10.47 11.80 6.80
C ASN A 47 11.97 12.17 6.82
N LEU A 48 12.63 12.09 7.97
CA LEU A 48 14.07 12.36 8.07
C LEU A 48 14.90 11.36 7.27
N VAL A 49 14.59 10.07 7.38
CA VAL A 49 15.29 9.01 6.62
C VAL A 49 15.13 9.23 5.12
N ASN A 50 13.93 9.53 4.63
CA ASN A 50 13.71 9.79 3.21
C ASN A 50 14.40 11.09 2.75
N LYS A 51 14.46 12.14 3.59
CA LYS A 51 15.16 13.39 3.24
C LYS A 51 16.68 13.24 3.21
N ILE A 52 17.27 12.54 4.18
CA ILE A 52 18.73 12.42 4.32
C ILE A 52 19.28 11.39 3.34
N PHE A 53 18.60 10.25 3.21
CA PHE A 53 19.12 9.11 2.47
C PHE A 53 18.43 8.91 1.12
N GLY A 54 17.38 9.65 0.82
CA GLY A 54 16.59 9.53 -0.41
C GLY A 54 15.61 8.36 -0.41
N ILE A 55 15.20 7.95 -1.61
CA ILE A 55 14.14 6.97 -1.91
C ILE A 55 14.42 5.58 -1.29
N SER A 56 13.38 4.92 -0.79
CA SER A 56 13.43 3.55 -0.25
C SER A 56 13.02 2.52 -1.32
N LYS A 57 13.45 1.27 -1.17
CA LYS A 57 13.16 0.20 -2.14
C LYS A 57 11.90 -0.56 -1.74
N ILE A 58 11.04 -0.82 -2.71
CA ILE A 58 9.86 -1.68 -2.57
C ILE A 58 10.17 -3.07 -3.13
N ARG A 59 9.65 -4.09 -2.47
CA ARG A 59 9.43 -5.42 -3.03
C ARG A 59 8.01 -5.85 -2.72
N SER A 60 7.32 -6.41 -3.71
CA SER A 60 5.98 -6.95 -3.56
C SER A 60 5.85 -8.27 -4.30
N THR A 61 5.13 -9.23 -3.73
CA THR A 61 4.77 -10.47 -4.41
C THR A 61 3.27 -10.68 -4.26
N ILE A 62 2.57 -10.65 -5.39
CA ILE A 62 1.13 -10.86 -5.45
C ILE A 62 0.86 -12.27 -5.97
N THR A 63 0.16 -13.04 -5.16
CA THR A 63 -0.37 -14.37 -5.53
C THR A 63 -1.89 -14.32 -5.54
N ALA A 64 -2.53 -15.19 -6.32
CA ALA A 64 -3.97 -15.18 -6.40
C ALA A 64 -4.55 -16.57 -6.70
N THR A 65 -5.68 -16.87 -6.08
CA THR A 65 -6.36 -18.16 -6.15
C THR A 65 -7.84 -17.94 -6.43
N ALA A 66 -8.31 -18.36 -7.60
CA ALA A 66 -9.70 -18.19 -8.03
C ALA A 66 -10.68 -19.14 -7.33
N GLU A 67 -10.19 -20.26 -6.78
CA GLU A 67 -11.02 -21.33 -6.19
C GLU A 67 -11.46 -21.05 -4.75
N MET A 68 -10.87 -20.03 -4.10
CA MET A 68 -11.20 -19.66 -2.72
C MET A 68 -12.20 -18.49 -2.71
N GLN A 69 -13.40 -18.71 -2.17
CA GLN A 69 -14.52 -17.76 -2.18
C GLN A 69 -15.10 -17.49 -3.58
N GLU A 70 -16.30 -16.90 -3.63
CA GLU A 70 -17.10 -16.78 -4.87
C GLU A 70 -16.42 -15.99 -6.00
N ALA A 71 -15.65 -14.95 -5.67
CA ALA A 71 -14.92 -14.16 -6.67
C ALA A 71 -13.39 -14.34 -6.60
N GLY A 72 -12.90 -15.14 -5.66
CA GLY A 72 -11.48 -15.43 -5.43
C GLY A 72 -10.79 -14.56 -4.36
N ILE A 73 -9.54 -14.90 -4.06
CA ILE A 73 -8.66 -14.18 -3.12
C ILE A 73 -7.32 -13.88 -3.80
N ALA A 74 -6.71 -12.75 -3.44
CA ALA A 74 -5.31 -12.49 -3.73
C ALA A 74 -4.54 -12.13 -2.45
N ASN A 75 -3.25 -12.44 -2.40
CA ASN A 75 -2.37 -12.12 -1.28
C ASN A 75 -1.19 -11.30 -1.76
N ASN A 76 -0.76 -10.32 -0.97
CA ASN A 76 0.41 -9.50 -1.24
C ASN A 76 1.37 -9.50 -0.07
N ASP A 77 2.59 -9.97 -0.30
CA ASP A 77 3.72 -9.74 0.60
C ASP A 77 4.44 -8.47 0.15
N TYR A 78 4.25 -7.38 0.89
CA TYR A 78 4.75 -6.05 0.55
C TYR A 78 5.80 -5.59 1.57
N ARG A 79 6.92 -5.06 1.07
CA ARG A 79 8.02 -4.61 1.92
C ARG A 79 8.69 -3.36 1.39
N VAL A 80 8.88 -2.38 2.29
CA VAL A 80 9.73 -1.22 2.07
C VAL A 80 11.02 -1.38 2.87
N THR A 81 12.15 -1.23 2.19
CA THR A 81 13.49 -1.36 2.79
C THR A 81 14.40 -0.18 2.47
N LYS A 82 15.31 0.10 3.39
CA LYS A 82 16.39 1.08 3.21
C LYS A 82 17.68 0.52 3.78
N PHE A 83 18.74 0.48 2.98
CA PHE A 83 20.04 -0.10 3.36
C PHE A 83 19.93 -1.51 3.99
N GLY A 84 19.04 -2.35 3.46
CA GLY A 84 18.77 -3.70 3.99
C GLY A 84 17.88 -3.74 5.24
N ILE A 85 17.52 -2.59 5.81
CA ILE A 85 16.64 -2.49 6.98
C ILE A 85 15.18 -2.38 6.50
N THR A 86 14.29 -3.22 7.04
CA THR A 86 12.85 -3.12 6.81
C THR A 86 12.28 -1.90 7.54
N LEU A 87 11.70 -0.98 6.76
CA LEU A 87 11.01 0.21 7.27
C LEU A 87 9.49 -0.01 7.38
N PHE A 88 8.94 -0.83 6.49
CA PHE A 88 7.54 -1.22 6.50
C PHE A 88 7.41 -2.62 5.92
N TYR A 89 6.51 -3.40 6.48
CA TYR A 89 6.11 -4.70 5.99
C TYR A 89 4.61 -4.83 6.13
N SER A 90 3.96 -5.34 5.09
CA SER A 90 2.55 -5.65 5.08
C SER A 90 2.33 -7.01 4.44
N ASN A 91 1.54 -7.86 5.08
CA ASN A 91 1.00 -9.06 4.45
C ASN A 91 -0.51 -8.86 4.29
N GLU A 92 -0.98 -8.74 3.07
CA GLU A 92 -2.34 -8.31 2.78
C GLU A 92 -3.12 -9.43 2.12
N ASN A 93 -4.31 -9.71 2.64
CA ASN A 93 -5.29 -10.59 2.01
C ASN A 93 -6.38 -9.74 1.36
N TYR A 94 -6.53 -9.84 0.05
CA TYR A 94 -7.55 -9.18 -0.75
C TYR A 94 -8.70 -10.15 -1.02
N VAL A 95 -9.84 -9.89 -0.41
CA VAL A 95 -11.08 -10.61 -0.65
C VAL A 95 -11.85 -9.90 -1.76
N LEU A 96 -11.97 -10.55 -2.92
CA LEU A 96 -12.64 -9.97 -4.09
C LEU A 96 -14.15 -10.08 -3.92
N ASN A 97 -14.87 -8.98 -4.18
CA ASN A 97 -16.33 -9.00 -4.13
C ASN A 97 -16.92 -9.50 -5.47
N PRO A 98 -17.99 -10.32 -5.44
CA PRO A 98 -18.71 -10.74 -6.65
C PRO A 98 -19.28 -9.59 -7.49
N ASN A 99 -19.46 -8.39 -6.95
CA ASN A 99 -19.88 -7.23 -7.74
C ASN A 99 -18.84 -6.79 -8.79
N GLY A 100 -17.61 -7.29 -8.69
CA GLY A 100 -16.59 -7.15 -9.72
C GLY A 100 -15.68 -5.93 -9.60
N SER A 101 -15.95 -5.01 -8.68
CA SER A 101 -15.10 -3.84 -8.45
C SER A 101 -14.55 -3.79 -7.03
N ASP A 102 -15.35 -4.19 -6.06
CA ASP A 102 -15.01 -3.94 -4.67
C ASP A 102 -14.11 -5.05 -4.13
N VAL A 103 -13.27 -4.66 -3.18
CA VAL A 103 -12.27 -5.52 -2.57
C VAL A 103 -12.18 -5.13 -1.11
N LEU A 104 -12.22 -6.13 -0.22
CA LEU A 104 -11.91 -5.94 1.19
C LEU A 104 -10.46 -6.34 1.41
N VAL A 105 -9.66 -5.43 1.96
CA VAL A 105 -8.27 -5.67 2.28
C VAL A 105 -8.15 -5.96 3.76
N LYS A 106 -7.49 -7.07 4.09
CA LYS A 106 -7.17 -7.49 5.45
C LYS A 106 -5.65 -7.49 5.61
N PRO A 107 -5.07 -6.36 6.04
CA PRO A 107 -3.64 -6.19 6.12
C PRO A 107 -3.10 -6.70 7.48
N HIS A 108 -1.84 -7.10 7.48
CA HIS A 108 -1.05 -7.34 8.69
C HIS A 108 0.22 -6.51 8.61
N GLU A 109 0.21 -5.35 9.25
CA GLU A 109 1.19 -4.30 9.03
C GLU A 109 2.19 -4.18 10.19
N ARG A 110 3.40 -3.81 9.81
CA ARG A 110 4.52 -3.58 10.72
C ARG A 110 5.31 -2.37 10.23
N PHE A 111 5.57 -1.44 11.13
CA PHE A 111 6.49 -0.33 10.87
C PHE A 111 7.80 -0.47 11.64
N GLY A 112 8.86 -0.02 10.96
CA GLY A 112 10.20 0.07 11.50
C GLY A 112 10.93 -1.27 11.63
N PRO A 113 12.21 -1.20 12.03
CA PRO A 113 13.04 -2.38 12.20
C PRO A 113 12.58 -3.25 13.38
N ILE A 114 11.91 -2.65 14.38
CA ILE A 114 11.49 -3.32 15.60
C ILE A 114 10.06 -3.86 15.40
N PRO A 115 9.87 -5.18 15.18
CA PRO A 115 8.64 -5.73 14.60
C PRO A 115 7.36 -5.60 15.44
N PHE A 116 7.45 -5.18 16.70
CA PHE A 116 6.34 -5.22 17.67
C PHE A 116 5.89 -3.84 18.17
N LEU A 117 6.64 -2.77 17.91
CA LEU A 117 6.32 -1.44 18.43
C LEU A 117 5.17 -0.76 17.69
N PHE A 118 5.01 -1.09 16.40
CA PHE A 118 4.09 -0.44 15.49
C PHE A 118 3.45 -1.49 14.58
N ARG A 119 2.35 -2.09 15.06
CA ARG A 119 1.53 -3.04 14.32
C ARG A 119 0.12 -2.50 14.17
N GLU A 120 -0.46 -2.71 12.99
CA GLU A 120 -1.84 -2.37 12.66
C GLU A 120 -2.43 -3.49 11.78
N ASP A 121 -3.70 -3.83 12.02
CA ASP A 121 -4.42 -4.90 11.31
C ASP A 121 -5.82 -4.42 10.87
N ASP A 122 -5.98 -3.10 10.72
CA ASP A 122 -7.28 -2.48 10.42
C ASP A 122 -7.71 -2.81 8.99
N GLU A 123 -8.81 -3.56 8.84
CA GLU A 123 -9.38 -3.86 7.52
C GLU A 123 -9.87 -2.59 6.82
N TYR A 124 -9.68 -2.52 5.49
CA TYR A 124 -10.12 -1.37 4.71
C TYR A 124 -10.68 -1.74 3.34
N PRO A 125 -11.64 -0.95 2.82
CA PRO A 125 -12.19 -1.18 1.50
C PRO A 125 -11.27 -0.61 0.41
N ALA A 126 -11.33 -1.25 -0.74
CA ALA A 126 -10.75 -0.77 -1.98
C ALA A 126 -11.71 -0.98 -3.15
N LYS A 127 -11.54 -0.17 -4.17
CA LYS A 127 -12.32 -0.25 -5.39
C LYS A 127 -11.40 -0.27 -6.61
N ILE A 128 -11.61 -1.28 -7.45
CA ILE A 128 -10.93 -1.46 -8.72
C ILE A 128 -11.78 -0.85 -9.83
N HIS A 129 -11.13 -0.22 -10.80
CA HIS A 129 -11.77 0.51 -11.88
C HIS A 129 -11.12 0.21 -13.22
N ALA A 130 -11.81 0.60 -14.28
CA ALA A 130 -11.28 0.68 -15.64
C ALA A 130 -10.63 -0.64 -16.08
N ALA A 131 -11.36 -1.76 -15.96
CA ALA A 131 -10.89 -3.08 -16.36
C ALA A 131 -9.59 -3.51 -15.65
N GLY A 132 -9.43 -3.12 -14.38
CA GLY A 132 -8.23 -3.46 -13.60
C GLY A 132 -7.01 -2.59 -13.91
N MET A 133 -7.20 -1.40 -14.48
CA MET A 133 -6.10 -0.49 -14.80
C MET A 133 -5.93 0.63 -13.77
N SER A 134 -6.85 0.77 -12.81
CA SER A 134 -6.67 1.68 -11.68
C SER A 134 -7.43 1.22 -10.45
N SER A 135 -7.03 1.74 -9.28
CA SER A 135 -7.66 1.39 -8.02
C SER A 135 -7.60 2.54 -7.01
N THR A 136 -8.59 2.56 -6.12
CA THR A 136 -8.68 3.47 -4.98
C THR A 136 -8.78 2.67 -3.69
N TYR A 137 -7.90 2.92 -2.74
CA TYR A 137 -7.86 2.30 -1.41
C TYR A 137 -8.19 3.35 -0.35
N TYR A 138 -9.00 2.98 0.64
CA TYR A 138 -9.42 3.85 1.75
C TYR A 138 -8.78 3.37 3.04
N ILE A 139 -7.47 3.59 3.16
CA ILE A 139 -6.61 2.96 4.14
C ILE A 139 -6.70 3.71 5.47
N LYS A 140 -6.77 2.97 6.57
CA LYS A 140 -6.54 3.54 7.90
C LYS A 140 -5.12 3.17 8.33
N LEU A 141 -4.22 4.15 8.29
CA LEU A 141 -2.79 3.97 8.51
C LEU A 141 -2.28 4.97 9.53
N LEU A 142 -1.55 4.49 10.54
CA LEU A 142 -1.01 5.28 11.64
C LEU A 142 -2.10 5.98 12.46
N SER A 143 -3.27 5.36 12.57
CA SER A 143 -4.48 5.96 13.18
C SER A 143 -5.02 7.21 12.47
N ASP A 144 -4.76 7.38 11.19
CA ASP A 144 -5.32 8.44 10.34
C ASP A 144 -5.87 7.85 9.02
N ASN A 145 -6.74 8.59 8.35
CA ASN A 145 -7.36 8.13 7.11
C ASN A 145 -6.54 8.58 5.90
N TRP A 146 -6.27 7.63 5.01
CA TRP A 146 -5.50 7.82 3.79
C TRP A 146 -6.33 7.40 2.58
N ILE A 147 -6.07 8.07 1.46
CA ILE A 147 -6.59 7.65 0.16
C ILE A 147 -5.39 7.27 -0.70
N GLY A 148 -5.32 5.99 -1.08
CA GLY A 148 -4.37 5.46 -2.04
C GLY A 148 -4.97 5.41 -3.42
N LYS A 149 -4.36 6.06 -4.41
CA LYS A 149 -4.77 5.97 -5.82
C LYS A 149 -3.66 5.35 -6.63
N TYR A 150 -3.99 4.32 -7.37
CA TYR A 150 -3.03 3.59 -8.20
C TYR A 150 -3.48 3.56 -9.65
N THR A 151 -2.52 3.66 -10.55
CA THR A 151 -2.74 3.56 -11.99
C THR A 151 -1.71 2.62 -12.57
N VAL A 152 -2.20 1.66 -13.34
CA VAL A 152 -1.40 0.71 -14.11
C VAL A 152 -1.15 1.32 -15.49
N ALA A 153 0.09 1.29 -15.96
CA ALA A 153 0.41 1.67 -17.33
C ALA A 153 -0.16 0.65 -18.34
N GLU A 154 -0.34 1.06 -19.59
CA GLU A 154 -0.95 0.22 -20.64
C GLU A 154 -0.20 -1.10 -20.87
N ASP A 155 1.11 -1.12 -20.62
CA ASP A 155 1.95 -2.32 -20.72
C ASP A 155 1.73 -3.35 -19.61
N LYS A 156 0.91 -3.02 -18.60
CA LYS A 156 0.60 -3.85 -17.41
C LYS A 156 1.84 -4.26 -16.61
N LYS A 157 2.97 -3.55 -16.80
CA LYS A 157 4.25 -3.81 -16.14
C LYS A 157 4.69 -2.67 -15.24
N HIS A 158 4.04 -1.51 -15.32
CA HIS A 158 4.33 -0.38 -14.45
C HIS A 158 3.10 0.05 -13.66
N VAL A 159 3.28 0.36 -12.38
CA VAL A 159 2.23 0.90 -11.52
C VAL A 159 2.74 2.15 -10.82
N LYS A 160 1.94 3.19 -10.83
CA LYS A 160 2.17 4.40 -10.02
C LYS A 160 1.10 4.50 -8.95
N GLY A 161 1.53 4.50 -7.69
CA GLY A 161 0.71 4.74 -6.52
C GLY A 161 0.95 6.13 -5.94
N VAL A 162 -0.12 6.80 -5.53
CA VAL A 162 -0.06 8.02 -4.71
C VAL A 162 -1.02 7.84 -3.55
N LEU A 163 -0.48 7.78 -2.34
CA LEU A 163 -1.26 7.79 -1.11
C LEU A 163 -1.16 9.16 -0.47
N TYR A 164 -2.28 9.70 -0.01
CA TYR A 164 -2.29 11.03 0.60
C TYR A 164 -3.35 11.15 1.70
N ASN A 165 -3.11 12.11 2.58
CA ASN A 165 -4.08 12.60 3.55
C ASN A 165 -3.91 14.13 3.75
N GLY A 166 -4.52 14.68 4.79
CA GLY A 166 -4.47 16.11 5.08
C GLY A 166 -3.08 16.69 5.41
N TRP A 167 -2.04 15.86 5.56
CA TRP A 167 -0.71 16.34 5.97
C TRP A 167 0.50 15.68 5.28
N ALA A 168 0.34 14.58 4.54
CA ALA A 168 1.44 13.90 3.87
C ALA A 168 1.05 13.24 2.55
N THR A 169 2.09 12.89 1.79
CA THR A 169 2.01 12.10 0.56
C THR A 169 3.07 11.01 0.56
N VAL A 170 2.66 9.83 0.10
CA VAL A 170 3.52 8.73 -0.32
C VAL A 170 3.42 8.61 -1.83
N VAL A 171 4.54 8.42 -2.51
CA VAL A 171 4.55 8.02 -3.92
C VAL A 171 5.27 6.68 -4.05
N GLU A 172 4.63 5.77 -4.76
CA GLU A 172 5.12 4.44 -5.09
C GLU A 172 5.21 4.32 -6.61
N ILE A 173 6.35 3.82 -7.09
CA ILE A 173 6.54 3.48 -8.50
C ILE A 173 7.03 2.04 -8.52
N LEU A 174 6.27 1.16 -9.16
CA LEU A 174 6.51 -0.27 -9.19
C LEU A 174 6.67 -0.75 -10.63
N ASP A 175 7.64 -1.63 -10.82
CA ASP A 175 7.93 -2.31 -12.07
C ASP A 175 7.83 -3.82 -11.83
N LYS A 176 7.21 -4.51 -12.78
CA LYS A 176 7.03 -5.96 -12.74
C LYS A 176 8.31 -6.68 -13.19
N LEU A 177 8.68 -7.74 -12.46
CA LEU A 177 9.77 -8.64 -12.84
C LEU A 177 9.38 -9.61 -13.96
#